data_AF-B3ET18-F1
#
_entry.id   AF-B3ET18-F1
#
_cell.length_a   1.000
_cell.length_b   1.000
_cell.length_c   1.000
_cell.angle_alpha   90.00
_cell.angle_beta   90.00
_cell.angle_gamma   90.00
#
_symmetry.space_group_name_H-M   'P 1'
#
loop_
_entity.id
_entity.type
_entity.pdbx_description
1 polymer ?
#
loop_
_entity_poly.entity_id
_entity_poly.type
_entity_poly.pdbx_seq_one_letter_code
_entity_poly.pdbx_strand_id
1 'polypeptide(L)' 'MIPYKKSRKRPLTKEQKEHNRKLSSIRMKVEHKIREIKVFKIMSEVYRNFENKYNLRFNIIAGMINFKHAF' A
#
# COMPACT_ATOMS: atom_id res chain seq x y z
N MET A 1 2.40 11.87 -1.31
CA MET A 1 3.21 12.56 -0.27
C MET A 1 4.51 11.80 -0.02
N ILE A 2 5.64 12.50 0.01
CA ILE A 2 6.99 11.93 0.13
C ILE A 2 7.51 12.21 1.54
N PRO A 3 8.06 11.23 2.27
CA PRO A 3 8.63 11.46 3.59
C PRO A 3 9.88 12.33 3.51
N TYR A 4 10.11 13.17 4.53
CA TYR A 4 11.35 13.93 4.67
C TYR A 4 12.53 12.98 4.90
N LYS A 5 13.60 13.13 4.12
CA LYS A 5 14.81 12.32 4.21
C LYS A 5 15.84 13.00 5.11
N LYS A 6 16.39 12.25 6.07
CA LYS A 6 17.53 12.73 6.88
C LYS A 6 18.82 12.71 6.04
N SER A 7 19.72 13.66 6.27
CA SER A 7 21.10 13.60 5.77
C SER A 7 22.09 13.82 6.90
N ARG A 8 23.38 13.47 6.69
CA ARG A 8 24.40 13.53 7.75
C ARG A 8 24.54 14.91 8.40
N LYS A 9 24.35 15.99 7.62
CA LYS A 9 24.44 17.38 8.09
C LYS A 9 23.09 18.04 8.36
N ARG A 10 21.97 17.37 8.04
CA ARG A 10 20.61 17.90 8.22
C ARG A 10 19.74 16.84 8.90
N PRO A 11 19.76 16.79 10.26
CA PRO A 11 18.85 15.95 11.00
C PRO A 11 17.41 16.44 10.82
N LEU A 12 16.45 15.53 10.95
CA LEU A 12 15.03 15.88 10.85
C LEU A 12 14.59 16.71 12.07
N THR A 13 13.86 17.78 11.81
CA THR A 13 13.18 18.55 12.86
C THR A 13 12.09 17.71 13.52
N LYS A 14 11.60 18.13 14.69
CA LYS A 14 10.50 17.43 15.39
C LYS A 14 9.25 17.34 14.53
N GLU A 15 8.89 18.44 13.86
CA GLU A 15 7.75 18.51 12.95
C GLU A 15 7.89 17.57 11.75
N GLN A 16 9.08 17.50 11.13
CA GLN A 16 9.33 16.56 10.02
C GLN A 16 9.23 15.11 10.46
N LYS A 17 9.64 14.78 11.70
CA LYS A 17 9.48 13.44 12.25
C LYS A 17 8.01 13.10 12.50
N GLU A 18 7.25 14.03 13.07
CA GLU A 18 5.81 13.84 13.30
C GLU A 18 5.06 13.68 11.98
N HIS A 19 5.42 14.49 10.98
CA HIS A 19 4.91 14.38 9.63
C HIS A 19 5.14 12.97 9.04
N ASN A 20 6.39 12.50 9.09
CA ASN A 20 6.75 11.17 8.61
C ASN A 20 6.02 10.06 9.38
N ARG A 21 5.81 10.22 10.69
CA ARG A 21 5.08 9.26 11.53
C ARG A 21 3.61 9.14 11.10
N LYS A 22 2.93 10.27 10.89
CA LYS A 22 1.54 10.30 10.38
C LYS A 22 1.45 9.61 9.01
N LEU A 23 2.37 9.94 8.11
CA LEU A 23 2.42 9.30 6.78
C LEU A 23 2.67 7.79 6.87
N SER A 24 3.58 7.35 7.74
CA SER A 24 3.89 5.94 7.95
C SER A 24 2.70 5.17 8.53
N SER A 25 1.93 5.77 9.44
CA SER A 25 0.72 5.16 10.00
C SER A 25 -0.33 4.88 8.92
N ILE A 26 -0.51 5.81 7.98
CA ILE A 26 -1.42 5.62 6.84
C ILE A 26 -0.89 4.52 5.90
N ARG A 27 0.41 4.55 5.57
CA ARG A 27 1.03 3.56 4.69
C ARG A 27 0.92 2.14 5.24
N MET A 28 1.13 1.95 6.55
CA MET A 28 1.02 0.65 7.19
C MET A 28 -0.36 0.00 6.96
N LYS A 29 -1.46 0.77 7.08
CA LYS A 29 -2.81 0.29 6.79
C LYS A 29 -2.96 -0.15 5.33
N VAL A 30 -2.37 0.60 4.39
CA VAL A 30 -2.40 0.28 2.96
C VAL A 30 -1.54 -0.95 2.66
N GLU A 31 -0.35 -1.06 3.24
CA GLU A 31 0.56 -2.20 3.10
C GLU A 31 -0.07 -3.50 3.59
N HIS A 32 -0.81 -3.47 4.70
CA HIS A 32 -1.57 -4.63 5.18
C HIS A 32 -2.60 -5.10 4.14
N LYS A 33 -3.37 -4.18 3.55
CA LYS A 33 -4.32 -4.51 2.48
C LYS A 33 -3.62 -5.05 1.23
N ILE A 34 -2.49 -4.46 0.83
CA ILE A 34 -1.67 -4.96 -0.29
C ILE A 34 -1.17 -6.37 -0.01
N ARG A 35 -0.73 -6.66 1.22
CA ARG A 35 -0.32 -8.01 1.63
C ARG A 35 -1.45 -9.01 1.47
N GLU A 36 -2.67 -8.66 1.87
CA GLU A 36 -3.85 -9.51 1.68
C GLU A 36 -4.18 -9.73 0.20
N ILE A 37 -4.07 -8.69 -0.64
CA ILE A 37 -4.23 -8.83 -2.10
C ILE A 37 -3.20 -9.83 -2.67
N LYS A 38 -1.95 -9.79 -2.19
CA LYS A 38 -0.88 -10.68 -2.65
C LYS A 38 -1.02 -12.14 -2.22
N VAL A 39 -1.93 -12.48 -1.31
CA VAL A 39 -2.25 -13.88 -0.99
C VAL A 39 -2.85 -14.59 -2.21
N PHE A 40 -3.56 -13.85 -3.06
CA PHE A 40 -4.10 -14.40 -4.30
C PHE A 40 -2.97 -14.58 -5.32
N LYS A 41 -2.67 -15.83 -5.69
CA LYS A 41 -1.61 -16.16 -6.68
C LYS A 41 -1.74 -15.39 -8.00
N ILE A 42 -2.97 -15.14 -8.43
CA ILE A 42 -3.28 -14.33 -9.63
C ILE A 42 -2.73 -12.89 -9.55
N MET A 43 -2.48 -12.38 -8.35
CA MET A 43 -1.93 -11.05 -8.07
C MET A 43 -0.46 -11.06 -7.64
N SER A 44 0.06 -12.20 -7.15
CA SER A 44 1.46 -12.30 -6.67
C SER A 44 2.42 -12.96 -7.66
N GLU A 45 1.91 -13.78 -8.57
CA GLU A 45 2.69 -14.43 -9.62
C GLU A 45 2.55 -13.70 -10.97
N VAL A 46 3.33 -14.11 -11.97
CA VAL A 46 3.24 -13.57 -13.31
C VAL A 46 1.85 -13.86 -13.90
N TYR A 47 1.09 -12.80 -14.19
CA TYR A 47 -0.23 -12.93 -14.79
C TYR A 47 -0.12 -13.32 -16.27
N ARG A 48 -0.49 -14.57 -16.61
CA ARG A 48 -0.41 -15.12 -17.97
C ARG A 48 -1.74 -15.16 -18.71
N ASN A 49 -2.68 -14.29 -18.35
CA ASN A 49 -4.02 -14.21 -18.95
C ASN A 49 -4.19 -12.87 -19.69
N PHE A 50 -5.28 -12.74 -20.46
CA PHE A 50 -5.56 -11.53 -21.24
C PHE A 50 -5.56 -10.26 -20.37
N GLU A 51 -4.66 -9.32 -20.70
CA GLU A 51 -4.32 -8.15 -19.90
C GLU A 51 -5.51 -7.23 -19.65
N ASN A 52 -6.43 -7.11 -20.62
CA ASN A 52 -7.59 -6.21 -20.54
C ASN A 52 -8.52 -6.50 -19.35
N LYS A 53 -8.45 -7.70 -18.74
CA LYS A 53 -9.25 -8.07 -17.56
C LYS A 53 -8.49 -7.98 -16.24
N TYR A 54 -7.19 -7.67 -16.25
CA TYR A 54 -6.39 -7.63 -15.02
C TYR A 54 -6.93 -6.60 -14.01
N ASN A 55 -7.19 -5.38 -14.47
CA ASN A 55 -7.75 -4.31 -13.63
C ASN A 55 -9.12 -4.67 -13.04
N LEU A 56 -9.97 -5.35 -13.82
CA LEU A 56 -11.28 -5.82 -13.32
C LEU A 56 -11.10 -6.83 -12.19
N ARG A 57 -10.22 -7.82 -12.35
CA ARG A 57 -9.92 -8.82 -11.32
C ARG A 57 -9.32 -8.16 -10.07
N PHE A 58 -8.41 -7.20 -10.26
CA PHE A 58 -7.83 -6.42 -9.17
C PHE A 58 -8.90 -5.67 -8.40
N ASN A 59 -9.79 -4.95 -9.09
CA ASN A 59 -10.87 -4.18 -8.46
C ASN A 59 -11.82 -5.07 -7.66
N ILE A 60 -12.16 -6.26 -8.19
CA ILE A 60 -13.00 -7.23 -7.47
C ILE A 60 -12.31 -7.69 -6.18
N ILE A 61 -11.04 -8.12 -6.25
CA ILE A 61 -10.29 -8.58 -5.07
C ILE A 61 -10.11 -7.46 -4.04
N ALA A 62 -9.76 -6.25 -4.50
CA ALA A 62 -9.65 -5.08 -3.65
C ALA A 62 -11.00 -4.73 -2.99
N GLY A 63 -12.10 -4.83 -3.73
CA GLY A 63 -13.46 -4.67 -3.21
C GLY A 63 -13.79 -5.70 -2.13
N MET A 64 -13.50 -6.98 -2.36
CA MET A 64 -13.71 -8.04 -1.38
C MET A 64 -12.91 -7.82 -0.09
N ILE A 65 -11.63 -7.43 -0.21
CA ILE A 65 -10.78 -7.13 0.95
C ILE A 65 -11.31 -5.90 1.68
N ASN A 66 -11.61 -4.81 0.97
CA ASN A 66 -12.19 -3.62 1.60
C ASN A 66 -13.54 -3.92 2.27
N PHE A 67 -14.37 -4.82 1.71
CA PHE A 67 -15.63 -5.24 2.31
C PHE A 67 -15.41 -6.10 3.56
N LYS A 68 -14.46 -7.03 3.54
CA LYS A 68 -14.05 -7.80 4.72
C LYS A 68 -13.62 -6.90 5.88
N HIS A 69 -13.00 -5.76 5.55
CA HIS A 69 -12.59 -4.71 6.47
C HIS A 69 -13.55 -3.51 6.47
N ALA A 70 -14.83 -3.69 6.13
CA ALA A 70 -15.82 -2.60 6.11
C ALA A 70 -16.26 -2.16 7.53
N PHE A 71 -15.50 -2.57 8.54
CA PHE A 71 -15.11 -1.84 9.75
C PHE A 71 -13.58 -1.96 9.93
#